data_AF-A0A0C4EVH0-F1
#
_entry.id   AF-A0A0C4EVH0-F1
#
_cell.length_a   1.000
_cell.length_b   1.000
_cell.length_c   1.000
_cell.angle_alpha   90.00
_cell.angle_beta   90.00
_cell.angle_gamma   90.00
#
_symmetry.space_group_name_H-M   'P 1'
#
loop_
_entity.id
_entity.type
_entity.pdbx_description
1 polymer ?
#
loop_
_entity_poly.entity_id
_entity_poly.type
_entity_poly.pdbx_seq_one_letter_code
_entity_poly.pdbx_strand_id
1 'polypeptide(L)'
;MDKVHPSVLKTVIKGIPLLTMDNYTHWRIRVYNFLDIIKLKTALTTEEDKPTQERMTLLRLSFAKLKTLVQVNVVDASNKNCVKLTWKSIVKFFASTQASNKAQVFQSFLRAPYTPNDIPGFITSMKTFQSQLIEVGWKFSDKAIGHMVIHKFPADMNNIVNPITH
;
A
#
# COMPACT_ATOMS: atom_id res chain seq x y z
N MET A 1 -30.94 -9.03 -4.80
CA MET A 1 -29.63 -8.35 -4.78
C MET A 1 -29.10 -8.35 -6.19
N ASP A 2 -28.92 -7.17 -6.80
CA ASP A 2 -28.41 -7.08 -8.17
C ASP A 2 -27.04 -7.75 -8.25
N LYS A 3 -26.96 -8.81 -9.06
CA LYS A 3 -25.71 -9.51 -9.34
C LYS A 3 -24.82 -8.53 -10.10
N VAL A 4 -23.70 -8.13 -9.48
CA VAL A 4 -22.66 -7.37 -10.19
C VAL A 4 -22.28 -8.16 -11.43
N HIS A 5 -22.37 -7.51 -12.60
CA HIS A 5 -22.18 -8.19 -13.87
C HIS A 5 -20.77 -8.81 -13.95
N PRO A 6 -20.60 -10.07 -14.40
CA PRO A 6 -19.29 -10.75 -14.43
C PRO A 6 -18.19 -9.98 -15.19
N SER A 7 -18.55 -9.20 -16.21
CA SER A 7 -17.59 -8.34 -16.92
C SER A 7 -17.01 -7.24 -16.02
N VAL A 8 -17.82 -6.66 -15.13
CA VAL A 8 -17.38 -5.63 -14.16
C VAL A 8 -16.41 -6.27 -13.17
N LEU A 9 -16.73 -7.46 -12.65
CA LEU A 9 -15.83 -8.20 -11.75
C LEU A 9 -14.49 -8.48 -12.43
N LYS A 10 -14.50 -8.96 -13.67
CA LYS A 10 -13.28 -9.23 -14.45
C LYS A 10 -12.44 -7.97 -14.64
N THR A 11 -13.07 -6.84 -14.95
CA THR A 11 -12.38 -5.55 -15.13
C THR A 11 -11.76 -5.05 -13.83
N VAL A 12 -12.50 -5.10 -12.72
CA VAL A 12 -11.97 -4.65 -11.42
C VAL A 12 -10.82 -5.55 -10.96
N ILE A 13 -10.95 -6.88 -11.10
CA ILE A 13 -9.87 -7.82 -10.77
C ILE A 13 -8.64 -7.54 -11.63
N LYS A 14 -8.79 -7.27 -12.93
CA LYS A 14 -7.67 -6.88 -13.80
C LYS A 14 -6.99 -5.59 -13.32
N GLY A 15 -7.75 -4.62 -12.83
CA GLY A 15 -7.25 -3.36 -12.30
C GLY A 15 -6.52 -3.43 -10.96
N ILE A 16 -6.62 -4.54 -10.22
CA ILE A 16 -5.79 -4.77 -9.02
C ILE A 16 -4.33 -4.99 -9.46
N PRO A 17 -3.36 -4.18 -9.01
CA PRO A 17 -1.97 -4.36 -9.39
C PRO A 17 -1.37 -5.62 -8.75
N LEU A 18 -0.23 -6.09 -9.26
CA LEU A 18 0.59 -7.08 -8.56
C LEU A 18 1.14 -6.44 -7.27
N LEU A 19 0.94 -7.06 -6.11
CA LEU A 19 1.48 -6.56 -4.84
C LEU A 19 3.01 -6.74 -4.81
N THR A 20 3.72 -5.64 -4.58
CA THR A 20 5.17 -5.56 -4.36
C THR A 20 5.46 -4.93 -2.99
N MET A 21 6.74 -4.82 -2.63
CA MET A 21 7.14 -4.14 -1.39
C MET A 21 6.80 -2.65 -1.38
N ASP A 22 6.72 -2.03 -2.57
CA ASP A 22 6.67 -0.58 -2.70
C ASP A 22 5.27 -0.03 -2.97
N ASN A 23 4.31 -0.88 -3.34
CA ASN A 23 2.99 -0.44 -3.79
C ASN A 23 1.83 -0.84 -2.88
N TYR A 24 2.11 -1.32 -1.66
CA TYR A 24 1.09 -1.85 -0.76
C TYR A 24 -0.06 -0.87 -0.50
N THR A 25 0.21 0.41 -0.23
CA THR A 25 -0.85 1.41 0.01
C THR A 25 -1.80 1.50 -1.19
N HIS A 26 -1.26 1.58 -2.41
CA HIS A 26 -2.06 1.65 -3.62
C HIS A 26 -2.83 0.35 -3.89
N TRP A 27 -2.15 -0.79 -3.74
CA TRP A 27 -2.74 -2.11 -3.86
C TRP A 27 -3.90 -2.29 -2.88
N ARG A 28 -3.69 -1.91 -1.62
CA ARG A 28 -4.68 -1.98 -0.54
C ARG A 28 -5.92 -1.19 -0.92
N ILE A 29 -5.78 0.06 -1.36
CA ILE A 29 -6.93 0.89 -1.80
C ILE A 29 -7.71 0.18 -2.93
N ARG A 30 -7.02 -0.36 -3.94
CA ARG A 30 -7.66 -1.08 -5.05
C ARG A 30 -8.41 -2.33 -4.58
N VAL A 31 -7.82 -3.10 -3.67
CA VAL A 31 -8.46 -4.29 -3.08
C VAL A 31 -9.66 -3.90 -2.23
N TYR A 32 -9.55 -2.90 -1.35
CA TYR A 32 -10.69 -2.45 -0.53
C TYR A 32 -11.86 -1.96 -1.39
N ASN A 33 -11.60 -1.22 -2.46
CA ASN A 33 -12.64 -0.80 -3.40
C ASN A 33 -13.30 -1.99 -4.10
N PHE A 34 -12.52 -3.01 -4.49
CA PHE A 34 -13.08 -4.25 -5.04
C PHE A 34 -13.96 -5.00 -4.03
N LEU A 35 -13.50 -5.12 -2.78
CA LEU A 35 -14.24 -5.78 -1.71
C LEU A 35 -15.56 -5.09 -1.41
N ASP A 36 -15.61 -3.77 -1.53
CA ASP A 36 -16.82 -2.97 -1.35
C ASP A 36 -17.83 -3.23 -2.47
N ILE A 37 -17.37 -3.24 -3.73
CA ILE A 37 -18.20 -3.56 -4.91
C ILE A 37 -18.87 -4.93 -4.79
N ILE A 38 -18.13 -5.93 -4.31
CA ILE A 38 -18.63 -7.31 -4.18
C ILE A 38 -19.29 -7.59 -2.82
N LYS A 39 -19.40 -6.58 -1.95
CA LYS A 39 -19.96 -6.66 -0.59
C LYS A 39 -19.32 -7.78 0.24
N LEU A 40 -18.00 -7.90 0.17
CA LEU A 40 -17.18 -8.85 0.94
C LEU A 40 -16.24 -8.20 1.94
N LYS A 41 -16.24 -6.87 2.04
CA LYS A 41 -15.42 -6.14 2.99
C LYS A 41 -15.63 -6.65 4.42
N THR A 42 -16.88 -6.74 4.87
CA THR A 42 -17.25 -7.27 6.20
C THR A 42 -16.77 -8.70 6.39
N ALA A 43 -17.00 -9.58 5.41
CA ALA A 43 -16.60 -10.98 5.50
C ALA A 43 -15.09 -11.21 5.69
N LEU A 44 -14.25 -10.27 5.26
CA LEU A 44 -12.80 -10.32 5.48
C LEU A 44 -12.35 -9.62 6.77
N THR A 45 -13.10 -8.63 7.24
CA THR A 45 -12.73 -7.81 8.40
C THR A 45 -13.40 -8.25 9.70
N THR A 46 -14.48 -9.04 9.64
CA THR A 46 -15.23 -9.54 10.80
C THR A 46 -15.16 -11.07 10.89
N GLU A 47 -15.32 -11.58 12.11
CA GLU A 47 -15.29 -13.03 12.36
C GLU A 47 -16.62 -13.73 12.02
N GLU A 48 -17.70 -12.97 11.92
CA GLU A 48 -19.08 -13.47 11.86
C GLU A 48 -19.52 -13.95 10.47
N ASP A 49 -19.02 -13.35 9.39
CA ASP A 49 -19.51 -13.63 8.05
C ASP A 49 -18.73 -14.78 7.37
N LYS A 50 -19.40 -15.86 6.97
CA LYS A 50 -18.83 -16.92 6.13
C LYS A 50 -19.14 -16.63 4.65
N PRO A 51 -18.16 -16.20 3.84
CA PRO A 51 -18.40 -15.95 2.42
C PRO A 51 -18.74 -17.25 1.67
N THR A 52 -19.70 -17.19 0.74
CA THR A 52 -20.05 -18.30 -0.18
C THR A 52 -18.83 -18.78 -1.00
N GLN A 53 -18.87 -20.00 -1.54
CA GLN A 53 -17.78 -20.55 -2.37
C GLN A 53 -17.36 -19.64 -3.55
N GLU A 54 -18.32 -19.06 -4.29
CA GLU A 54 -18.03 -18.12 -5.39
C GLU A 54 -17.23 -16.90 -4.92
N ARG A 55 -17.67 -16.32 -3.80
CA ARG A 55 -17.01 -15.20 -3.12
C ARG A 55 -15.61 -15.58 -2.64
N MET A 56 -15.41 -16.79 -2.10
CA MET A 56 -14.07 -17.28 -1.73
C MET A 56 -13.14 -17.39 -2.95
N THR A 57 -13.64 -17.84 -4.10
CA THR A 57 -12.88 -17.94 -5.35
C THR A 57 -12.45 -16.55 -5.85
N LEU A 58 -13.33 -15.55 -5.80
CA LEU A 58 -12.99 -14.17 -6.18
C LEU A 58 -11.89 -13.58 -5.28
N LEU A 59 -11.93 -13.86 -3.98
CA LEU A 59 -10.91 -13.43 -3.04
C LEU A 59 -9.56 -14.11 -3.28
N ARG A 60 -9.56 -15.43 -3.53
CA ARG A 60 -8.36 -16.18 -3.90
C ARG A 60 -7.70 -15.63 -5.17
N LEU A 61 -8.51 -15.32 -6.19
CA LEU A 61 -7.99 -14.74 -7.44
C LEU A 61 -7.36 -13.37 -7.23
N SER A 62 -7.93 -12.57 -6.33
CA SER A 62 -7.38 -11.24 -5.98
C SER A 62 -6.06 -11.36 -5.21
N PHE A 63 -5.94 -12.35 -4.32
CA PHE A 63 -4.72 -12.63 -3.56
C PHE A 63 -3.70 -13.49 -4.30
N ALA A 64 -4.01 -14.00 -5.49
CA ALA A 64 -3.02 -14.62 -6.37
C ALA A 64 -2.07 -13.57 -6.98
N LYS A 65 -2.43 -12.28 -6.93
CA LYS A 65 -1.61 -11.17 -7.42
C LYS A 65 -0.56 -10.73 -6.40
N LEU A 66 0.29 -11.65 -5.96
CA LEU A 66 1.44 -11.38 -5.10
C LEU A 66 2.73 -11.64 -5.87
N LYS A 67 3.69 -10.71 -5.82
CA LYS A 67 5.05 -11.01 -6.27
C LYS A 67 5.65 -12.09 -5.37
N THR A 68 6.49 -12.98 -5.92
CA THR A 68 7.09 -14.12 -5.19
C THR A 68 7.70 -13.72 -3.85
N LEU A 69 8.44 -12.60 -3.82
CA LEU A 69 9.06 -12.10 -2.59
C LEU A 69 8.02 -11.77 -1.51
N VAL A 70 6.90 -11.15 -1.88
CA VAL A 70 5.80 -10.88 -0.94
C VAL A 70 5.15 -12.18 -0.50
N GLN A 71 4.88 -13.09 -1.44
CA GLN A 71 4.22 -14.37 -1.16
C GLN A 71 4.96 -15.19 -0.11
N VAL A 72 6.29 -15.32 -0.21
CA VAL A 72 7.12 -16.07 0.75
C VAL A 72 7.05 -15.47 2.17
N ASN A 73 6.83 -14.17 2.30
CA ASN A 73 6.79 -13.50 3.60
C ASN A 73 5.40 -13.50 4.25
N VAL A 74 4.33 -13.70 3.47
CA VAL A 74 2.94 -13.57 3.96
C VAL A 74 2.14 -14.87 3.88
N VAL A 75 2.60 -15.86 3.11
CA VAL A 75 1.92 -17.16 2.93
C VAL A 75 2.73 -18.29 3.55
N ASP A 76 2.09 -19.06 4.43
CA ASP A 76 2.69 -20.22 5.11
C ASP A 76 1.73 -21.43 5.15
N ALA A 77 2.17 -22.53 5.77
CA ALA A 77 1.37 -23.75 5.88
C ALA A 77 0.04 -23.55 6.63
N SER A 78 -0.03 -22.60 7.57
CA SER A 78 -1.20 -22.30 8.39
C SER A 78 -2.26 -21.48 7.66
N ASN A 79 -1.82 -20.61 6.72
CA ASN A 79 -2.71 -19.63 6.09
C ASN A 79 -2.95 -19.87 4.59
N LYS A 80 -2.16 -20.70 3.89
CA LYS A 80 -2.24 -20.91 2.43
C LYS A 80 -3.63 -21.26 1.89
N ASN A 81 -4.45 -21.92 2.69
CA ASN A 81 -5.80 -22.36 2.31
C ASN A 81 -6.91 -21.46 2.85
N CYS A 82 -6.57 -20.47 3.69
CA CYS A 82 -7.51 -19.60 4.37
C CYS A 82 -7.30 -18.14 3.98
N VAL A 83 -8.13 -17.68 3.05
CA VAL A 83 -8.17 -16.31 2.53
C VAL A 83 -8.19 -15.25 3.64
N LYS A 84 -8.96 -15.47 4.72
CA LYS A 84 -9.00 -14.54 5.87
C LYS A 84 -7.64 -14.46 6.58
N LEU A 85 -6.98 -15.60 6.79
CA LEU A 85 -5.66 -15.63 7.43
C LEU A 85 -4.58 -15.03 6.51
N THR A 86 -4.63 -15.32 5.21
CA THR A 86 -3.73 -14.68 4.23
C THR A 86 -3.90 -13.16 4.23
N TRP A 87 -5.14 -12.66 4.25
CA TRP A 87 -5.42 -11.23 4.36
C TRP A 87 -4.85 -10.62 5.64
N LYS A 88 -5.14 -11.23 6.80
CA LYS A 88 -4.58 -10.79 8.10
C LYS A 88 -3.04 -10.77 8.06
N SER A 89 -2.41 -11.77 7.44
CA SER A 89 -0.96 -11.86 7.28
C SER A 89 -0.39 -10.74 6.40
N ILE A 90 -0.98 -10.50 5.23
CA ILE A 90 -0.61 -9.38 4.35
C ILE A 90 -0.70 -8.05 5.10
N VAL A 91 -1.84 -7.78 5.73
CA VAL A 91 -2.05 -6.54 6.48
C VAL A 91 -1.04 -6.43 7.61
N LYS A 92 -0.79 -7.49 8.37
CA LYS A 92 0.17 -7.49 9.47
C LYS A 92 1.61 -7.27 8.98
N PHE A 93 2.01 -7.88 7.87
CA PHE A 93 3.35 -7.74 7.32
C PHE A 93 3.64 -6.31 6.89
N PHE A 94 2.73 -5.71 6.11
CA PHE A 94 2.94 -4.36 5.57
C PHE A 94 2.57 -3.23 6.53
N ALA A 95 1.49 -3.39 7.31
CA ALA A 95 1.15 -2.46 8.39
C ALA A 95 1.93 -2.75 9.68
N SER A 96 2.98 -3.59 9.61
CA SER A 96 3.83 -3.87 10.75
C SER A 96 4.44 -2.56 11.23
N THR A 97 3.99 -2.11 12.40
CA THR A 97 4.55 -0.96 13.11
C THR A 97 5.85 -1.31 13.83
N GLN A 98 6.41 -2.49 13.57
CA GLN A 98 7.69 -2.90 14.15
C GLN A 98 8.76 -1.85 13.81
N ALA A 99 9.65 -1.62 14.76
CA ALA A 99 10.69 -0.60 14.65
C ALA A 99 11.55 -0.78 13.39
N SER A 100 11.84 -2.01 12.99
CA SER A 100 12.61 -2.34 11.77
C SER A 100 11.92 -1.89 10.49
N ASN A 101 10.63 -2.20 10.32
CA ASN A 101 9.86 -1.81 9.13
C ASN A 101 9.66 -0.28 9.09
N LYS A 102 9.33 0.32 10.23
CA LYS A 102 9.25 1.79 10.37
C LYS A 102 10.56 2.47 9.97
N ALA A 103 11.70 1.95 10.44
CA ALA A 103 13.01 2.47 10.14
C ALA A 103 13.36 2.26 8.66
N GLN A 104 13.04 1.11 8.07
CA GLN A 104 13.29 0.84 6.66
C GLN A 104 12.55 1.82 5.75
N VAL A 105 11.25 2.02 5.96
CA VAL A 105 10.45 2.98 5.16
C VAL A 105 10.97 4.40 5.34
N PHE A 106 11.33 4.79 6.57
CA PHE A 106 11.92 6.10 6.84
C PHE A 106 13.29 6.29 6.17
N GLN A 107 14.16 5.28 6.20
CA GLN A 107 15.45 5.32 5.52
C GLN A 107 15.30 5.39 3.99
N SER A 108 14.35 4.65 3.41
CA SER A 108 14.05 4.76 1.98
C SER A 108 13.57 6.16 1.61
N PHE A 109 12.69 6.76 2.43
CA PHE A 109 12.28 8.14 2.27
C PHE A 109 13.47 9.09 2.31
N LEU A 110 14.34 9.02 3.33
CA LEU A 110 15.50 9.91 3.47
C LEU A 110 16.49 9.78 2.31
N ARG A 111 16.74 8.56 1.82
CA ARG A 111 17.71 8.28 0.73
C ARG A 111 17.19 8.60 -0.66
N ALA A 112 15.88 8.77 -0.84
CA ALA A 112 15.30 9.10 -2.14
C ALA A 112 15.88 10.44 -2.66
N PRO A 113 16.54 10.45 -3.83
CA PRO A 113 17.22 11.64 -4.34
C PRO A 113 16.23 12.63 -4.96
N TYR A 114 16.65 13.89 -5.04
CA TYR A 114 16.00 14.88 -5.88
C TYR A 114 16.25 14.56 -7.37
N THR A 115 15.21 14.60 -8.20
CA THR A 115 15.28 14.34 -9.64
C THR A 115 14.93 15.61 -10.42
N PRO A 116 15.89 16.52 -10.67
CA PRO A 116 15.62 17.81 -11.32
C PRO A 116 15.07 17.67 -12.74
N ASN A 117 15.43 16.59 -13.43
CA ASN A 117 14.96 16.29 -14.79
C ASN A 117 13.55 15.68 -14.82
N ASP A 118 12.97 15.35 -13.66
CA ASP A 118 11.63 14.78 -13.52
C ASP A 118 10.98 15.25 -12.21
N ILE A 119 10.57 16.52 -12.17
CA ILE A 119 9.87 17.11 -11.02
C ILE A 119 8.54 16.40 -10.73
N PRO A 120 7.68 16.07 -11.73
CA PRO A 120 6.47 15.31 -11.48
C PRO A 120 6.72 13.93 -10.85
N GLY A 121 7.74 13.20 -11.30
CA GLY A 121 8.15 11.93 -10.72
C GLY A 121 8.70 12.08 -9.30
N PHE A 122 9.49 13.12 -9.03
CA PHE A 122 9.94 13.46 -7.68
C PHE A 122 8.75 13.67 -6.74
N ILE A 123 7.81 14.56 -7.10
CA ILE A 123 6.62 14.87 -6.29
C ILE A 123 5.80 13.60 -6.04
N THR A 124 5.60 12.78 -7.07
CA THR A 124 4.86 11.51 -6.97
C THR A 124 5.55 10.56 -6.00
N SER A 125 6.88 10.47 -6.05
CA SER A 125 7.67 9.64 -5.14
C SER A 125 7.57 10.13 -3.70
N MET A 126 7.65 11.44 -3.46
CA MET A 126 7.52 12.02 -2.11
C MET A 126 6.14 11.76 -1.50
N LYS A 127 5.06 11.92 -2.29
CA LYS A 127 3.69 11.59 -1.84
C LYS A 127 3.51 10.09 -1.55
N THR A 128 4.17 9.24 -2.33
CA THR A 128 4.18 7.78 -2.11
C THR A 128 4.85 7.44 -0.77
N PHE A 129 6.03 8.00 -0.50
CA PHE A 129 6.70 7.81 0.78
C PHE A 129 5.90 8.36 1.97
N GLN A 130 5.28 9.54 1.84
CA GLN A 130 4.40 10.09 2.87
C GLN A 130 3.29 9.10 3.24
N SER A 131 2.63 8.51 2.25
CA SER A 131 1.56 7.52 2.47
C SER A 131 2.09 6.27 3.18
N GLN A 132 3.25 5.75 2.76
CA GLN A 132 3.88 4.58 3.38
C GLN A 132 4.30 4.86 4.83
N LEU A 133 4.85 6.05 5.11
CA LEU A 133 5.25 6.47 6.45
C LEU A 133 4.07 6.51 7.42
N ILE A 134 2.95 7.09 6.99
CA ILE A 134 1.70 7.11 7.77
C ILE A 134 1.20 5.68 7.99
N GLU A 135 1.25 4.82 6.96
CA GLU A 135 0.79 3.44 7.03
C GLU A 135 1.57 2.58 8.03
N VAL A 136 2.88 2.78 8.14
CA VAL A 136 3.70 2.10 9.16
C VAL A 136 3.62 2.77 10.53
N GLY A 137 2.87 3.86 10.68
CA GLY A 137 2.56 4.50 11.97
C GLY A 137 3.48 5.64 12.37
N TRP A 138 4.16 6.29 11.43
CA TRP A 138 4.75 7.61 11.67
C TRP A 138 3.68 8.70 11.67
N LYS A 139 3.90 9.74 12.47
CA LYS A 139 3.07 10.94 12.49
C LYS A 139 3.97 12.15 12.31
N PHE A 140 3.68 12.94 11.28
CA PHE A 140 4.38 14.19 10.98
C PHE A 140 3.34 15.31 10.83
N SER A 141 3.74 16.54 11.14
CA SER A 141 3.00 17.70 10.64
C SER A 141 3.35 17.93 9.17
N ASP A 142 2.46 18.59 8.43
CA ASP A 142 2.72 18.96 7.03
C ASP A 142 4.00 19.80 6.89
N LYS A 143 4.29 20.65 7.89
CA LYS A 143 5.55 21.41 7.95
C LYS A 143 6.76 20.49 8.10
N ALA A 144 6.72 19.53 9.02
CA ALA A 144 7.86 18.65 9.28
C ALA A 144 8.24 17.83 8.05
N ILE A 145 7.25 17.24 7.36
CA ILE A 145 7.53 16.49 6.14
C ILE A 145 7.97 17.41 4.99
N GLY A 146 7.40 18.61 4.90
CA GLY A 146 7.82 19.64 3.95
C GLY A 146 9.30 19.98 4.10
N HIS A 147 9.77 20.27 5.31
CA HIS A 147 11.18 20.54 5.58
C HIS A 147 12.09 19.35 5.21
N MET A 148 11.68 18.11 5.49
CA MET A 148 12.45 16.93 5.11
C MET A 148 12.56 16.76 3.59
N VAL A 149 11.51 17.12 2.84
CA VAL A 149 11.54 17.11 1.37
C VAL A 149 12.46 18.21 0.85
N ILE A 150 12.38 19.42 1.41
CA ILE A 150 13.22 20.57 1.03
C ILE A 150 14.71 20.27 1.26
N HIS A 151 15.06 19.57 2.35
CA HIS A 151 16.44 19.17 2.64
C HIS A 151 17.06 18.24 1.58
N LYS A 152 16.25 17.70 0.65
CA LYS A 152 16.76 16.89 -0.46
C LYS A 152 17.30 17.74 -1.61
N PHE A 153 17.03 19.04 -1.60
CA PHE A 153 17.46 19.92 -2.67
C PHE A 153 18.97 20.18 -2.57
N PRO A 154 19.67 20.24 -3.72
CA PRO A 154 21.09 20.52 -3.75
C PRO A 154 21.40 21.97 -3.32
N ALA A 155 22.63 22.20 -2.89
CA ALA A 155 23.06 23.48 -2.30
C ALA A 155 22.99 24.67 -3.27
N ASP A 156 23.01 24.43 -4.58
CA ASP A 156 22.79 25.42 -5.63
C ASP A 156 21.36 25.97 -5.65
N MET A 157 20.40 25.31 -4.98
CA MET A 157 19.02 25.77 -4.79
C MET A 157 18.80 26.51 -3.46
N ASN A 158 19.84 26.84 -2.71
CA ASN A 158 19.72 27.53 -1.41
C ASN A 158 18.99 28.87 -1.50
N ASN A 159 19.05 29.56 -2.65
CA ASN A 159 18.29 30.79 -2.91
C ASN A 159 16.76 30.57 -2.89
N ILE A 160 16.29 29.35 -3.16
CA ILE A 160 14.88 28.96 -3.09
C ILE A 160 14.56 28.36 -1.71
N VAL A 161 15.46 27.55 -1.16
CA VAL A 161 15.25 26.86 0.11
C VAL A 161 15.17 27.84 1.28
N ASN A 162 16.14 28.76 1.40
CA ASN A 162 16.27 29.62 2.58
C ASN A 162 15.01 30.48 2.85
N PRO A 163 14.38 31.12 1.85
CA PRO A 163 13.13 31.87 2.05
C PRO A 163 11.93 31.03 2.48
N ILE A 164 11.91 29.73 2.16
CA ILE A 164 10.80 28.82 2.52
C ILE A 164 10.98 28.31 3.96
N THR A 165 12.22 28.23 4.44
CA THR A 165 12.56 27.69 5.77
C THR A 165 12.70 28.73 6.87
N HIS A 166 12.73 30.03 6.52
CA HIS A 166 12.72 31.17 7.46
C HIS A 166 11.30 31.65 7.75
#